data_AF-A0A429RXE9-F1
#
_entry.id   AF-A0A429RXE9-F1
#
_cell.length_a   1.000
_cell.length_b   1.000
_cell.length_c   1.000
_cell.angle_alpha   90.00
_cell.angle_beta   90.00
_cell.angle_gamma   90.00
#
_symmetry.space_group_name_H-M   'P 1'
#
loop_
_entity.id
_entity.type
_entity.pdbx_description
1 polymer ?
#
loop_
_entity_poly.entity_id
_entity_poly.type
_entity_poly.pdbx_seq_one_letter_code
_entity_poly.pdbx_strand_id
1 'polypeptide(L)'
;MPHTPDPRSPEPAHEDEEPWLSSNQVAKLWPVREEWLPGTARRAGVRVRIIRGKSRGTWGAEPTLYHFHPGDVRRAAPAVTEGRVDIPSDWRTDTPDGRRAEFWGTLIARVAITLVMAAFLGGLLLGLGTVIFLLTVE
;
A
#
# COMPACT_ATOMS: atom_id res chain seq x y z
N MET A 1 2.51 37.29 -48.26
CA MET A 1 1.38 37.64 -47.38
C MET A 1 0.81 36.34 -46.80
N PRO A 2 0.34 36.36 -45.54
CA PRO A 2 0.63 35.32 -44.56
C PRO A 2 -0.37 34.16 -44.60
N HIS A 3 0.14 32.94 -44.46
CA HIS A 3 -0.66 31.79 -44.06
C HIS A 3 -1.06 31.97 -42.59
N THR A 4 -2.32 32.28 -42.35
CA THR A 4 -2.92 32.20 -41.02
C THR A 4 -2.98 30.72 -40.62
N PRO A 5 -2.36 30.28 -39.51
CA PRO A 5 -2.56 28.92 -39.03
C PRO A 5 -3.98 28.78 -38.50
N ASP A 6 -4.67 27.75 -38.95
CA ASP A 6 -6.01 27.35 -38.55
C ASP A 6 -6.05 27.06 -37.02
N PRO A 7 -6.94 27.68 -36.22
CA PRO A 7 -6.94 27.53 -34.76
C PRO A 7 -7.67 26.26 -34.27
N ARG A 8 -7.68 25.19 -35.08
CA ARG A 8 -8.28 23.90 -34.73
C ARG A 8 -7.41 22.71 -35.12
N SER A 9 -6.11 22.78 -34.86
CA SER A 9 -5.39 21.55 -34.51
C SER A 9 -5.83 21.16 -33.10
N PRO A 10 -6.49 20.01 -32.89
CA PRO A 10 -6.51 19.41 -31.57
C PRO A 10 -5.05 19.27 -31.15
N GLU A 11 -4.68 19.81 -29.99
CA GLU A 11 -3.42 19.44 -29.34
C GLU A 11 -3.32 17.90 -29.41
N PRO A 12 -2.18 17.32 -29.82
CA PRO A 12 -2.02 15.89 -29.77
C PRO A 12 -2.22 15.48 -28.31
N ALA A 13 -3.32 14.78 -28.05
CA ALA A 13 -3.62 14.22 -26.75
C ALA A 13 -2.50 13.23 -26.41
N HIS A 14 -1.58 13.66 -25.55
CA HIS A 14 -0.61 12.88 -24.76
C HIS A 14 -0.54 11.37 -25.07
N GLU A 15 0.12 10.97 -26.16
CA GLU A 15 0.37 9.56 -26.47
C GLU A 15 1.71 9.03 -25.91
N ASP A 16 2.52 9.86 -25.23
CA ASP A 16 3.85 9.48 -24.71
C ASP A 16 4.06 9.71 -23.19
N GLU A 17 3.00 9.92 -22.40
CA GLU A 17 3.15 9.89 -20.95
C GLU A 17 3.18 8.43 -20.46
N GLU A 18 4.37 7.93 -20.09
CA GLU A 18 4.52 6.61 -19.46
C GLU A 18 3.47 6.42 -18.34
N PRO A 19 2.79 5.27 -18.28
CA PRO A 19 1.75 5.03 -17.29
C PRO A 19 2.32 5.12 -15.87
N TRP A 20 1.55 5.75 -14.98
CA TRP A 20 1.94 5.90 -13.58
C TRP A 20 2.14 4.53 -12.91
N LEU A 21 3.20 4.40 -12.13
CA LEU A 21 3.60 3.13 -11.51
C LEU A 21 2.78 2.87 -10.25
N SER A 22 2.29 1.65 -10.09
CA SER A 22 1.69 1.17 -8.85
C SER A 22 2.73 0.95 -7.74
N SER A 23 2.27 0.85 -6.49
CA SER A 23 3.13 0.59 -5.32
C SER A 23 3.95 -0.70 -5.49
N ASN A 24 3.33 -1.82 -5.89
CA ASN A 24 4.03 -3.06 -6.20
C ASN A 24 5.13 -2.91 -7.28
N GLN A 25 4.87 -2.13 -8.34
CA GLN A 25 5.89 -1.88 -9.37
C GLN A 25 7.10 -1.10 -8.82
N VAL A 26 6.87 -0.12 -7.94
CA VAL A 26 7.96 0.64 -7.31
C VAL A 26 8.68 -0.20 -6.24
N ALA A 27 7.97 -1.05 -5.49
CA ALA A 27 8.56 -1.96 -4.50
C ALA A 27 9.57 -2.95 -5.11
N LYS A 28 9.43 -3.29 -6.38
CA LYS A 28 10.41 -4.12 -7.12
C LYS A 28 11.68 -3.36 -7.49
N LEU A 29 11.60 -2.03 -7.57
CA LEU A 29 12.70 -1.16 -7.99
C LEU A 29 13.47 -0.60 -6.80
N TRP A 30 12.80 -0.37 -5.67
CA TRP A 30 13.38 0.25 -4.49
C TRP A 30 13.45 -0.76 -3.33
N PRO A 31 14.52 -0.75 -2.53
CA PRO A 31 14.65 -1.61 -1.35
C PRO A 31 13.81 -1.08 -0.16
N VAL A 32 12.51 -0.88 -0.37
CA VAL A 32 11.57 -0.29 0.60
C VAL A 32 10.26 -1.07 0.59
N ARG A 33 9.69 -1.31 1.77
CA ARG A 33 8.41 -2.04 1.90
C ARG A 33 7.26 -1.23 1.31
N GLU A 34 6.28 -1.93 0.75
CA GLU A 34 5.22 -1.32 -0.06
C GLU A 34 4.43 -0.25 0.70
N GLU A 35 4.12 -0.49 1.98
CA GLU A 35 3.35 0.44 2.81
C GLU A 35 4.10 1.74 3.17
N TRP A 36 5.43 1.75 3.07
CA TRP A 36 6.26 2.93 3.33
C TRP A 36 6.64 3.70 2.06
N LEU A 37 6.35 3.15 0.87
CA LEU A 37 6.65 3.78 -0.41
C LEU A 37 6.09 5.20 -0.54
N PRO A 38 4.86 5.54 -0.10
CA PRO A 38 4.37 6.92 -0.19
C PRO A 38 5.22 7.90 0.63
N GLY A 39 5.70 7.47 1.80
CA GLY A 39 6.59 8.28 2.64
C GLY A 39 7.96 8.45 2.01
N THR A 40 8.55 7.35 1.50
CA THR A 40 9.85 7.39 0.80
C THR A 40 9.79 8.23 -0.47
N ALA A 41 8.73 8.09 -1.27
CA ALA A 41 8.54 8.86 -2.50
C ALA A 41 8.50 10.37 -2.22
N ARG A 42 7.81 10.79 -1.15
CA ARG A 42 7.80 12.20 -0.73
C ARG A 42 9.20 12.70 -0.35
N ARG A 43 9.97 11.90 0.40
CA ARG A 43 11.37 12.26 0.75
C ARG A 43 12.30 12.32 -0.45
N ALA A 44 12.05 11.47 -1.45
CA ALA A 44 12.80 11.43 -2.70
C ALA A 44 12.32 12.45 -3.76
N GLY A 45 11.34 13.29 -3.44
CA GLY A 45 10.79 14.29 -4.36
C GLY A 45 10.05 13.69 -5.56
N VAL A 46 9.46 12.50 -5.39
CA VAL A 46 8.66 11.81 -6.41
C VAL A 46 7.20 12.25 -6.32
N ARG A 47 6.62 12.61 -7.47
CA ARG A 47 5.18 12.91 -7.55
C ARG A 47 4.34 11.66 -7.30
N VAL A 48 3.33 11.80 -6.43
CA VAL A 48 2.42 10.73 -6.02
C VAL A 48 0.98 11.13 -6.29
N ARG A 49 0.21 10.29 -6.98
CA ARG A 49 -1.23 10.37 -7.13
C ARG A 49 -1.89 9.40 -6.15
N ILE A 50 -2.90 9.90 -5.43
CA ILE A 50 -3.70 9.10 -4.51
C ILE A 50 -5.05 8.89 -5.18
N ILE A 51 -5.39 7.64 -5.46
CA ILE A 51 -6.71 7.25 -5.97
C ILE A 51 -7.42 6.58 -4.80
N ARG A 52 -8.48 7.22 -4.32
CA ARG A 52 -9.41 6.58 -3.37
C ARG A 52 -10.43 5.78 -4.16
N GLY A 53 -10.47 4.48 -3.94
CA GLY A 53 -11.49 3.63 -4.53
C GLY A 53 -12.83 3.85 -3.83
N LYS A 54 -13.94 3.87 -4.60
CA LYS A 54 -15.28 3.76 -4.01
C LYS A 54 -15.41 2.38 -3.38
N SER A 55 -15.71 2.32 -2.08
CA SER A 55 -16.01 1.04 -1.44
C SER A 55 -17.25 0.42 -2.09
N ARG A 56 -17.11 -0.81 -2.61
CA ARG A 56 -18.21 -1.59 -3.19
C ARG A 56 -18.72 -2.69 -2.27
N GLY A 57 -18.17 -2.81 -1.07
CA GLY A 57 -18.49 -3.86 -0.10
C GLY A 57 -19.26 -3.34 1.11
N THR A 58 -19.94 -4.25 1.80
CA THR A 58 -20.71 -4.03 3.04
C THR A 58 -19.88 -3.46 4.19
N TRP A 59 -18.55 -3.56 4.11
CA TRP A 59 -17.62 -3.19 5.16
C TRP A 59 -16.97 -1.81 4.99
N GLY A 60 -17.35 -1.05 3.95
CA GLY A 60 -17.09 0.40 3.86
C GLY A 60 -15.62 0.86 3.75
N ALA A 61 -14.64 -0.04 3.80
CA ALA A 61 -13.24 0.35 3.66
C ALA A 61 -12.97 0.82 2.23
N GLU A 62 -12.63 2.10 2.07
CA GLU A 62 -12.18 2.66 0.79
C GLU A 62 -10.69 2.32 0.61
N PRO A 63 -10.32 1.48 -0.38
CA PRO A 63 -8.92 1.21 -0.65
C PRO A 63 -8.24 2.49 -1.12
N THR A 64 -7.17 2.88 -0.44
CA THR A 64 -6.31 4.00 -0.85
C THR A 64 -5.18 3.44 -1.71
N LEU A 65 -5.17 3.77 -2.99
CA LEU A 65 -4.16 3.31 -3.95
C LEU A 65 -3.19 4.45 -4.28
N TYR A 66 -1.89 4.18 -4.16
CA TYR A 66 -0.82 5.12 -4.51
C TYR A 66 -0.21 4.79 -5.86
N HIS A 67 -0.10 5.82 -6.70
CA HIS A 67 0.54 5.77 -8.00
C HIS A 67 1.68 6.78 -8.07
N PHE A 68 2.78 6.43 -8.70
CA PHE A 68 4.03 7.20 -8.70
C PHE A 68 4.44 7.60 -10.11
N HIS A 69 4.95 8.81 -10.27
CA HIS A 69 5.41 9.29 -11.58
C HIS A 69 6.65 8.50 -12.04
N PRO A 70 6.61 7.82 -13.21
CA PRO A 70 7.65 6.86 -13.60
C PRO A 70 9.02 7.51 -13.79
N GLY A 71 9.07 8.69 -14.43
CA GLY A 71 10.33 9.43 -14.62
C GLY A 71 10.98 9.88 -13.30
N ASP A 72 10.16 10.21 -12.29
CA ASP A 72 10.68 10.65 -11.00
C ASP A 72 11.22 9.46 -10.20
N VAL A 73 10.52 8.31 -10.26
CA VAL A 73 10.93 7.05 -9.64
C VAL A 73 12.27 6.57 -10.21
N ARG A 74 12.44 6.59 -11.54
CA ARG A 74 13.70 6.19 -12.19
C ARG A 74 14.86 7.12 -11.80
N ARG A 75 14.63 8.42 -11.79
CA ARG A 75 15.63 9.42 -11.38
C ARG A 75 16.06 9.23 -9.92
N ALA A 76 15.11 8.94 -9.03
CA ALA A 76 15.37 8.79 -7.61
C ALA A 76 15.90 7.40 -7.21
N ALA A 77 15.71 6.37 -8.05
CA ALA A 77 16.15 5.00 -7.78
C ALA A 77 17.63 4.88 -7.30
N PRO A 78 18.64 5.45 -7.97
CA PRO A 78 20.02 5.36 -7.49
C PRO A 78 20.19 6.02 -6.11
N ALA A 79 19.64 7.21 -5.91
CA ALA A 79 19.75 7.92 -4.63
C ALA A 79 19.07 7.16 -3.47
N VAL A 80 17.95 6.48 -3.74
CA VAL A 80 17.25 5.64 -2.77
C VAL A 80 18.07 4.39 -2.45
N THR A 81 18.59 3.69 -3.46
CA THR A 81 19.37 2.46 -3.28
C THR A 81 20.68 2.74 -2.54
N GLU A 82 21.42 3.78 -2.95
CA GLU A 82 22.69 4.18 -2.34
C GLU A 82 22.54 4.83 -0.95
N GLY A 83 21.30 4.97 -0.44
CA GLY A 83 21.04 5.54 0.88
C GLY A 83 21.30 7.05 0.98
N ARG A 84 21.29 7.77 -0.15
CA ARG A 84 21.41 9.24 -0.18
C ARG A 84 20.12 9.94 0.22
N VAL A 85 18.99 9.24 0.15
CA VAL A 85 17.71 9.69 0.70
C VAL A 85 17.62 9.20 2.15
N ASP A 86 17.32 10.12 3.07
CA ASP A 86 17.10 9.81 4.48
C ASP A 86 15.82 8.97 4.66
N ILE A 87 15.99 7.65 4.70
CA ILE A 87 14.93 6.66 4.84
C ILE A 87 15.22 5.86 6.12
N PRO A 88 14.27 5.78 7.07
CA PRO A 88 14.42 4.97 8.26
C PRO A 88 14.81 3.52 7.94
N SER A 89 15.74 2.94 8.70
CA SER A 89 16.29 1.61 8.42
C SER A 89 15.24 0.50 8.51
N ASP A 90 14.22 0.67 9.36
CA ASP A 90 13.10 -0.24 9.56
C ASP A 90 12.09 -0.25 8.39
N TRP A 91 12.13 0.77 7.52
CA TRP A 91 11.27 0.84 6.33
C TRP A 91 11.89 0.11 5.13
N ARG A 92 13.21 -0.07 5.16
CA ARG A 92 13.98 -0.69 4.08
C ARG A 92 13.91 -2.20 4.12
N THR A 93 14.02 -2.86 2.98
CA THR A 93 14.01 -4.34 2.89
C THR A 93 15.40 -4.96 2.86
N ASP A 94 16.43 -4.16 2.56
CA ASP A 94 17.84 -4.59 2.45
C ASP A 94 18.59 -4.51 3.79
N THR A 95 18.00 -3.91 4.82
CA THR A 95 18.62 -3.76 6.15
C THR A 95 18.27 -4.91 7.09
N PRO A 96 19.13 -5.22 8.09
CA PRO A 96 18.77 -6.15 9.15
C PRO A 96 17.57 -5.68 9.98
N ASP A 97 17.46 -4.37 10.24
CA ASP A 97 16.39 -3.80 11.06
C ASP A 97 15.04 -3.92 10.38
N GLY A 98 14.95 -3.64 9.08
CA GLY A 98 13.71 -3.77 8.33
C GLY A 98 13.24 -5.21 8.22
N ARG A 99 14.14 -6.18 8.02
CA ARG A 99 13.80 -7.61 8.06
C ARG A 99 13.26 -8.04 9.42
N ARG A 100 13.83 -7.53 10.52
CA ARG A 100 13.33 -7.78 11.87
C ARG A 100 11.95 -7.16 12.07
N ALA A 101 11.75 -5.92 11.64
CA ALA A 101 10.47 -5.22 11.75
C ALA A 101 9.35 -5.95 11.00
N GLU A 102 9.62 -6.43 9.78
CA GLU A 102 8.68 -7.23 9.00
C GLU A 102 8.34 -8.57 9.69
N PHE A 103 9.35 -9.27 10.19
CA PHE A 103 9.16 -10.53 10.91
C PHE A 103 8.27 -10.34 12.14
N TRP A 104 8.60 -9.39 13.01
CA TRP A 104 7.84 -9.13 14.23
C TRP A 104 6.44 -8.62 13.93
N GLY A 105 6.27 -7.73 12.96
CA GLY A 105 4.96 -7.28 12.52
C GLY A 105 4.07 -8.43 12.04
N THR A 106 4.63 -9.32 11.22
CA THR A 106 3.91 -10.50 10.71
C THR A 106 3.56 -11.47 11.83
N LEU A 107 4.49 -11.73 12.76
CA LEU A 107 4.27 -12.61 13.90
C LEU A 107 3.15 -12.09 14.81
N ILE A 108 3.22 -10.80 15.19
CA ILE A 108 2.22 -10.16 16.04
C ILE A 108 0.84 -10.23 15.38
N ALA A 109 0.73 -9.90 14.08
CA ALA A 109 -0.53 -9.97 13.36
C ALA A 109 -1.12 -11.39 13.35
N ARG A 110 -0.31 -12.41 13.08
CA ARG A 110 -0.75 -13.82 13.10
C ARG A 110 -1.22 -14.24 14.48
N VAL A 111 -0.45 -13.93 15.53
CA VAL A 111 -0.81 -14.25 16.91
C VAL A 111 -2.12 -13.55 17.30
N ALA A 112 -2.25 -12.26 17.01
CA ALA A 112 -3.46 -11.50 17.29
C ALA A 112 -4.70 -12.09 16.59
N ILE A 113 -4.60 -12.38 15.29
CA ILE A 113 -5.70 -13.03 14.53
C ILE A 113 -6.08 -14.37 15.15
N THR A 114 -5.08 -15.19 15.51
CA THR A 114 -5.29 -16.50 16.10
C THR A 114 -6.01 -16.41 17.45
N LEU A 115 -5.58 -15.49 18.31
CA LEU A 115 -6.20 -15.25 19.61
C LEU A 115 -7.63 -14.74 19.48
N VAL A 116 -7.89 -13.82 18.55
CA VAL A 116 -9.26 -13.32 18.28
C VAL A 116 -10.16 -14.46 17.81
N MET A 117 -9.70 -15.31 16.90
CA MET A 117 -10.44 -16.47 16.44
C MET A 117 -10.71 -17.46 17.58
N ALA A 118 -9.71 -17.77 18.39
CA ALA A 118 -9.86 -18.67 19.54
C ALA A 118 -10.87 -18.13 20.57
N ALA A 119 -10.82 -16.84 20.89
CA ALA A 119 -11.76 -16.20 21.79
C ALA A 119 -13.19 -16.22 21.23
N PHE A 120 -13.35 -15.96 19.93
CA PHE A 120 -14.64 -16.01 19.25
C PHE A 120 -15.25 -17.42 19.26
N LEU A 121 -14.45 -18.44 18.91
CA LEU A 121 -14.88 -19.85 18.98
C LEU A 121 -15.23 -20.27 20.42
N GLY A 122 -14.38 -19.91 21.39
CA GLY A 122 -14.63 -20.19 22.81
C GLY A 122 -15.93 -19.57 23.29
N GLY A 123 -16.17 -18.29 22.97
CA GLY A 123 -17.42 -17.60 23.30
C GLY A 123 -18.64 -18.25 22.66
N LEU A 124 -18.53 -18.68 21.40
CA LEU A 124 -19.62 -19.36 20.69
C LEU A 124 -19.95 -20.73 21.30
N LEU A 125 -18.94 -21.53 21.65
CA LEU A 125 -19.12 -22.82 22.31
C LEU A 125 -19.72 -22.66 23.71
N LEU A 126 -19.25 -21.69 24.49
CA LEU A 126 -19.81 -21.39 25.81
C LEU A 126 -21.27 -20.96 25.70
N GLY A 127 -21.58 -20.03 24.78
CA GLY A 127 -22.95 -19.59 24.54
C GLY A 127 -23.87 -20.73 24.12
N LEU A 128 -23.42 -21.59 23.21
CA LEU A 128 -24.18 -22.78 22.79
C LEU A 128 -24.39 -23.74 23.96
N GLY A 129 -23.36 -24.01 24.75
CA GLY A 129 -23.45 -24.85 25.94
C GLY A 129 -24.42 -24.31 26.98
N THR A 130 -24.44 -22.99 27.21
CA THR A 130 -25.41 -22.34 28.10
C THR A 130 -26.84 -22.49 27.57
N VAL A 131 -27.07 -22.29 26.27
CA VAL A 131 -28.41 -22.46 25.66
C VAL A 131 -28.88 -23.90 25.79
N ILE A 132 -28.03 -24.88 25.44
CA ILE A 132 -28.37 -26.31 25.57
C ILE A 132 -28.71 -26.65 27.02
N PHE A 133 -27.87 -26.24 27.97
CA PHE A 133 -28.09 -26.49 29.39
C PHE A 133 -29.46 -25.96 29.85
N LEU A 134 -29.78 -24.70 29.51
CA LEU A 134 -31.07 -24.08 29.86
C LEU A 134 -32.26 -24.83 29.25
N LEU A 135 -32.14 -25.35 28.02
CA LEU A 135 -33.20 -26.10 27.35
C LEU A 135 -33.37 -27.53 27.87
N THR A 136 -32.36 -28.10 28.52
CA THR A 136 -32.37 -29.49 29.03
C THR A 136 -32.76 -29.62 30.50
N VAL A 137 -32.81 -28.51 31.24
CA VAL A 137 -33.06 -28.48 32.69
C VAL A 137 -34.53 -28.20 33.03
N GLU A 138 -35.40 -28.05 32.03
CA GLU A 138 -36.87 -28.20 32.17
C GLU A 138 -37.28 -29.69 32.18
#